data_AF-A0A0M3BD66-F1
#
_entry.id   AF-A0A0M3BD66-F1
#
_cell.length_a   1.000
_cell.length_b   1.000
_cell.length_c   1.000
_cell.angle_alpha   90.00
_cell.angle_beta   90.00
_cell.angle_gamma   90.00
#
_symmetry.space_group_name_H-M   'P 1'
#
loop_
_entity.id
_entity.type
_entity.pdbx_description
1 polymer ?
#
loop_
_entity_poly.entity_id
_entity_poly.type
_entity_poly.pdbx_seq_one_letter_code
_entity_poly.pdbx_strand_id
1 'polypeptide(L)'
;MNDPAQDFELERLISTYIEARATWLNSAAAGDDLVSQGESFEAVESAALVFLHHPCLTFAAMRRKVSFLLDTDDLYTMVREDEDETGEILRIFLSSLIAHHSTSASHH
;
A
#
# COMPACT_ATOMS: atom_id res chain seq x y z
N MET A 1 10.70 11.23 16.81
CA MET A 1 11.96 10.61 16.38
C MET A 1 11.82 10.43 14.87
N ASN A 2 12.62 11.10 14.05
CA ASN A 2 12.62 10.83 12.60
C ASN A 2 13.51 9.61 12.38
N ASP A 3 12.96 8.56 11.77
CA ASP A 3 13.74 7.38 11.37
C ASP A 3 13.88 7.41 9.84
N PRO A 4 15.03 7.87 9.31
CA PRO A 4 15.25 7.96 7.87
C PRO A 4 15.12 6.62 7.16
N ALA A 5 15.42 5.50 7.84
CA ALA A 5 15.34 4.17 7.25
C ALA A 5 13.88 3.78 6.92
N GLN A 6 12.93 4.24 7.73
CA GLN A 6 11.51 4.01 7.49
C GLN A 6 11.01 4.84 6.30
N ASP A 7 11.43 6.10 6.19
CA ASP A 7 11.07 6.95 5.04
C ASP A 7 11.64 6.39 3.73
N PHE A 8 12.88 5.89 3.74
CA PHE A 8 13.47 5.20 2.57
C PHE A 8 12.71 3.93 2.19
N GLU A 9 12.30 3.14 3.18
CA GLU A 9 11.55 1.91 2.92
C GLU A 9 10.15 2.22 2.35
N LEU A 10 9.45 3.22 2.87
CA LEU A 10 8.17 3.65 2.31
C LEU A 10 8.29 4.08 0.84
N GLU A 11 9.28 4.90 0.49
CA GLU A 11 9.50 5.31 -0.90
C GLU A 11 9.90 4.14 -1.80
N ARG A 12 10.65 3.16 -1.26
CA ARG A 12 10.96 1.92 -1.98
C ARG A 12 9.68 1.15 -2.31
N LEU A 13 8.77 0.98 -1.36
CA LEU A 13 7.49 0.29 -1.57
C LEU A 13 6.59 1.02 -2.58
N ILE A 14 6.53 2.36 -2.50
CA ILE A 14 5.84 3.18 -3.50
C ILE A 14 6.40 2.93 -4.89
N SER A 15 7.72 2.93 -5.03
CA SER A 15 8.40 2.68 -6.32
C SER A 15 8.10 1.28 -6.84
N THR A 16 8.17 0.26 -5.98
CA THR A 16 7.83 -1.13 -6.34
C THR A 16 6.39 -1.25 -6.85
N TYR A 17 5.43 -0.60 -6.19
CA TYR A 17 4.05 -0.59 -6.67
C TYR A 17 3.92 0.10 -8.05
N ILE A 18 4.56 1.26 -8.24
CA ILE A 18 4.53 2.00 -9.52
C ILE A 18 5.08 1.13 -10.67
N GLU A 19 6.21 0.45 -10.43
CA GLU A 19 6.85 -0.43 -11.42
C GLU A 19 5.99 -1.65 -11.75
N ALA A 20 5.42 -2.31 -10.74
CA ALA A 20 4.50 -3.43 -10.93
C ALA A 20 3.26 -2.98 -11.73
N ARG A 21 2.68 -1.84 -11.35
CA ARG A 21 1.51 -1.27 -12.02
C ARG A 21 1.81 -0.94 -13.48
N ALA A 22 2.95 -0.29 -13.76
CA ALA A 22 3.35 0.01 -15.13
C ALA A 22 3.53 -1.29 -15.96
N THR A 23 4.09 -2.34 -15.36
CA THR A 23 4.24 -3.64 -16.01
C THR A 23 2.89 -4.26 -16.34
N TRP A 24 1.94 -4.25 -15.41
CA TRP A 24 0.59 -4.73 -15.63
C TRP A 24 -0.16 -3.91 -16.70
N LEU A 25 -0.11 -2.59 -16.64
CA LEU A 25 -0.72 -1.72 -17.66
C LEU A 25 -0.17 -1.97 -19.07
N ASN A 26 1.12 -2.30 -19.17
CA ASN A 26 1.77 -2.64 -20.44
C ASN A 26 1.54 -4.10 -20.88
N SER A 27 0.88 -4.92 -20.06
CA SER A 27 0.56 -6.31 -20.40
C SER A 27 -0.76 -6.47 -21.18
N ALA A 28 -1.55 -5.40 -21.30
CA ALA A 28 -2.77 -5.39 -22.11
C ALA A 28 -2.48 -5.70 -23.58
N ALA A 29 -3.23 -6.64 -24.16
CA ALA A 29 -3.25 -6.83 -25.61
C ALA A 29 -3.96 -5.64 -26.28
N ALA A 30 -3.56 -5.32 -27.51
CA ALA A 30 -4.10 -4.18 -28.22
C ALA A 30 -5.62 -4.34 -28.48
N GLY A 31 -6.42 -3.49 -27.83
CA GLY A 31 -7.88 -3.49 -27.97
C GLY A 31 -8.63 -4.37 -26.97
N ASP A 32 -7.91 -5.02 -26.05
CA ASP A 32 -8.48 -5.82 -24.97
C ASP A 32 -8.39 -5.08 -23.63
N ASP A 33 -9.29 -5.43 -22.72
CA ASP A 33 -9.24 -4.94 -21.35
C ASP A 33 -8.04 -5.54 -20.58
N LEU A 34 -7.62 -4.84 -19.54
CA LEU A 34 -6.62 -5.36 -18.61
C LEU A 34 -7.15 -6.62 -17.93
N VAL A 35 -6.29 -7.62 -17.83
CA VAL A 35 -6.62 -8.88 -17.16
C VAL A 35 -6.26 -8.76 -15.69
N SER A 36 -7.25 -8.86 -14.81
CA SER A 36 -7.07 -8.89 -13.34
C SER A 36 -6.72 -10.31 -12.84
N GLN A 37 -5.88 -11.02 -13.59
CA GLN A 37 -5.42 -12.38 -13.28
C GLN A 37 -4.04 -12.61 -13.91
N GLY A 38 -3.25 -13.49 -13.31
CA GLY A 38 -1.91 -13.86 -13.80
C GLY A 38 -0.79 -13.03 -13.18
N GLU A 39 0.45 -13.41 -13.50
CA GLU A 39 1.66 -12.99 -12.78
C GLU A 39 1.84 -11.46 -12.69
N SER A 40 1.53 -10.71 -13.75
CA SER A 40 1.67 -9.26 -13.75
C SER A 40 0.68 -8.56 -12.82
N PHE A 41 -0.56 -9.05 -12.75
CA PHE A 41 -1.58 -8.54 -11.83
C PHE A 41 -1.28 -8.96 -10.39
N GLU A 42 -0.92 -10.22 -10.15
CA GLU A 42 -0.54 -10.73 -8.83
C GLU A 42 0.64 -9.93 -8.23
N ALA A 43 1.58 -9.48 -9.06
CA ALA A 43 2.67 -8.59 -8.64
C ALA A 43 2.17 -7.21 -8.17
N VAL A 44 1.14 -6.65 -8.84
CA VAL A 44 0.50 -5.39 -8.42
C VAL A 44 -0.22 -5.58 -7.10
N GLU A 45 -1.02 -6.63 -6.95
CA GLU A 45 -1.74 -6.94 -5.71
C GLU A 45 -0.80 -7.14 -4.54
N SER A 46 0.27 -7.91 -4.75
CA SER A 46 1.31 -8.14 -3.73
C SER A 46 1.98 -6.83 -3.31
N ALA A 47 2.38 -5.98 -4.27
CA ALA A 47 2.98 -4.69 -3.98
C ALA A 47 2.01 -3.74 -3.25
N ALA A 48 0.74 -3.75 -3.64
CA ALA A 48 -0.32 -2.99 -2.99
C ALA A 48 -0.49 -3.41 -1.52
N LEU A 49 -0.62 -4.72 -1.26
CA LEU A 49 -0.78 -5.24 0.09
C LEU A 49 0.43 -4.91 0.97
N VAL A 50 1.66 -5.10 0.47
CA VAL A 50 2.87 -4.74 1.24
C VAL A 50 2.90 -3.25 1.56
N PHE A 51 2.57 -2.39 0.60
CA PHE A 51 2.42 -0.96 0.83
C PHE A 51 1.35 -0.67 1.90
N LEU A 52 0.15 -1.22 1.78
CA LEU A 52 -0.97 -0.99 2.69
C LEU A 52 -0.64 -1.43 4.12
N HIS A 53 0.09 -2.53 4.29
CA HIS A 53 0.50 -3.03 5.61
C HIS A 53 1.69 -2.28 6.23
N HIS A 54 2.50 -1.58 5.44
CA HIS A 54 3.73 -0.96 5.94
C HIS A 54 3.45 0.09 7.04
N PRO A 55 3.99 -0.06 8.25
CA PRO A 55 3.68 0.84 9.36
C PRO A 55 4.31 2.23 9.15
N CYS A 56 3.60 3.28 9.53
CA CYS A 56 4.14 4.65 9.54
C CYS A 56 4.59 5.04 10.96
N LEU A 57 5.88 5.33 11.13
CA LEU A 57 6.45 5.72 12.43
C LEU A 57 6.54 7.25 12.61
N THR A 58 6.34 8.01 11.52
CA THR A 58 6.39 9.46 11.52
C THR A 58 5.14 10.05 10.88
N PHE A 59 4.79 11.27 11.26
CA PHE A 59 3.69 12.00 10.62
C PHE A 59 3.98 12.33 9.15
N ALA A 60 5.26 12.50 8.78
CA ALA A 60 5.68 12.71 7.40
C ALA A 60 5.38 11.46 6.55
N ALA A 61 5.74 10.27 7.04
CA ALA A 61 5.41 9.00 6.40
C ALA A 61 3.90 8.80 6.29
N MET A 62 3.12 9.07 7.34
CA MET A 62 1.65 8.99 7.27
C MET A 62 1.09 9.88 6.16
N ARG A 63 1.49 11.15 6.13
CA ARG A 63 1.03 12.10 5.10
C ARG A 63 1.42 11.65 3.70
N ARG A 64 2.66 11.17 3.54
CA ARG A 64 3.16 10.69 2.25
C ARG A 64 2.38 9.47 1.77
N LYS A 65 2.16 8.50 2.65
CA LYS A 65 1.40 7.28 2.38
C LYS A 65 -0.06 7.59 2.00
N VAL A 66 -0.73 8.45 2.77
CA VAL A 66 -2.11 8.88 2.48
C VAL A 66 -2.19 9.62 1.14
N SER A 67 -1.25 10.53 0.87
CA SER A 67 -1.25 11.28 -0.40
C SER A 67 -1.08 10.32 -1.58
N PHE A 68 -0.13 9.38 -1.49
CA PHE A 68 0.07 8.39 -2.54
C PHE A 68 -1.15 7.49 -2.77
N LEU A 69 -1.81 7.05 -1.69
CA LEU A 69 -3.05 6.27 -1.79
C LEU A 69 -4.13 7.05 -2.54
N LEU A 70 -4.37 8.31 -2.16
CA LEU A 70 -5.41 9.15 -2.75
C LEU A 70 -5.13 9.55 -4.20
N ASP A 71 -3.85 9.64 -4.58
CA ASP A 71 -3.43 9.95 -5.94
C ASP A 71 -3.41 8.71 -6.87
N THR A 72 -3.68 7.52 -6.33
CA THR A 72 -3.62 6.25 -7.07
C THR A 72 -4.98 5.57 -7.08
N ASP A 73 -5.72 5.72 -8.19
CA ASP A 73 -7.10 5.24 -8.34
C ASP A 73 -7.28 3.76 -7.98
N ASP A 74 -6.39 2.87 -8.41
CA ASP A 74 -6.52 1.43 -8.17
C ASP A 74 -6.37 1.09 -6.67
N LEU A 75 -5.42 1.73 -5.97
CA LEU A 75 -5.26 1.54 -4.52
C LEU A 75 -6.42 2.14 -3.74
N TYR A 76 -6.87 3.33 -4.14
CA TYR A 76 -8.04 3.96 -3.53
C TYR A 76 -9.28 3.09 -3.68
N THR A 77 -9.48 2.53 -4.88
CA THR A 77 -10.58 1.60 -5.18
C THR A 77 -10.47 0.35 -4.33
N MET A 78 -9.30 -0.29 -4.26
CA MET A 78 -9.06 -1.46 -3.41
C MET A 78 -9.40 -1.21 -1.93
N VAL A 79 -9.01 -0.04 -1.39
CA VAL A 79 -9.32 0.34 0.00
C VAL A 79 -10.80 0.70 0.19
N ARG A 80 -11.44 1.29 -0.81
CA ARG A 80 -12.83 1.79 -0.74
C ARG A 80 -13.85 0.69 -0.95
N GLU A 81 -13.64 -0.15 -1.94
CA GLU A 81 -14.62 -1.11 -2.43
C GLU A 81 -14.49 -2.45 -1.73
N ASP A 82 -13.31 -2.79 -1.20
CA ASP A 82 -12.99 -4.01 -0.44
C ASP A 82 -13.84 -5.22 -0.86
N GLU A 83 -13.34 -6.06 -1.77
CA GLU A 83 -14.13 -7.07 -2.50
C GLU A 83 -15.02 -7.96 -1.62
N ASP A 84 -14.60 -8.22 -0.37
CA ASP A 84 -15.35 -9.04 0.59
C ASP A 84 -16.37 -8.25 1.45
N GLU A 85 -16.50 -6.94 1.21
CA GLU A 85 -17.31 -5.95 1.95
C GLU A 85 -17.05 -5.93 3.47
N THR A 86 -15.97 -6.55 3.93
CA THR A 86 -15.66 -6.69 5.37
C THR A 86 -15.03 -5.42 5.97
N GLY A 87 -14.55 -4.52 5.11
CA GLY A 87 -13.72 -3.38 5.50
C GLY A 87 -12.31 -3.77 5.96
N GLU A 88 -11.85 -5.00 5.71
CA GLU A 88 -10.56 -5.51 6.15
C GLU A 88 -9.41 -4.70 5.56
N ILE A 89 -9.44 -4.40 4.26
CA ILE A 89 -8.37 -3.64 3.60
C ILE A 89 -8.27 -2.21 4.16
N LEU A 90 -9.42 -1.54 4.33
CA LEU A 90 -9.47 -0.23 4.98
C LEU A 90 -8.94 -0.29 6.40
N ARG A 91 -9.32 -1.31 7.18
CA ARG A 91 -8.86 -1.49 8.54
C ARG A 91 -7.35 -1.71 8.60
N ILE A 92 -6.78 -2.53 7.71
CA ILE A 92 -5.33 -2.76 7.59
C ILE A 92 -4.63 -1.43 7.32
N PHE A 93 -5.11 -0.68 6.32
CA PHE A 93 -4.54 0.60 5.97
C PHE A 93 -4.55 1.57 7.15
N LEU A 94 -5.72 1.79 7.78
CA LEU A 94 -5.84 2.69 8.93
C LEU A 94 -4.98 2.24 10.12
N SER A 95 -4.87 0.93 10.35
CA SER A 95 -4.02 0.38 11.41
C SER A 95 -2.54 0.60 11.12
N SER A 96 -2.12 0.54 9.85
CA SER A 96 -0.72 0.82 9.45
C SER A 96 -0.32 2.29 9.66
N LEU A 97 -1.28 3.22 9.60
CA LEU A 97 -1.02 4.65 9.81
C LEU A 97 -0.70 4.96 11.27
N ILE A 98 -1.26 4.20 12.21
CA ILE A 98 -1.03 4.41 13.63
C ILE A 98 0.03 3.40 14.06
N ALA A 99 1.28 3.84 14.19
CA ALA A 99 2.30 3.02 14.82
C ALA A 99 1.76 2.52 16.16
N HIS A 100 1.56 1.21 16.31
CA HIS A 100 1.41 0.63 17.63
C HIS A 100 2.73 0.83 18.35
N HIS A 101 2.83 1.94 19.09
CA HIS A 101 3.65 1.99 20.28
C HIS A 101 3.08 0.96 21.26
N SER A 102 3.38 -0.31 21.02
CA SER A 102 3.53 -1.25 22.13
C SER A 102 4.70 -0.71 22.93
N THR A 103 4.42 0.27 23.79
CA THR A 103 5.19 0.49 24.99
C THR A 103 5.36 -0.88 25.62
N SER A 104 6.55 -1.46 25.49
CA SER A 104 7.13 -2.29 26.54
C SER A 104 7.14 -1.42 27.79
N ALA A 105 5.97 -1.27 28.41
CA ALA A 105 5.87 -0.88 29.79
C ALA A 105 6.31 -2.11 30.56
N SER A 106 7.62 -2.24 30.73
CA SER A 106 8.21 -2.92 31.86
C SER A 106 7.51 -2.38 33.12
N HIS A 107 6.60 -3.16 33.68
CA HIS A 107 6.18 -3.07 35.07
C HIS A 107 6.48 -4.45 35.65
N HIS A 108 7.66 -4.60 36.26
CA HIS A 108 7.93 -4.44 37.70
C HIS A 108 7.49 -5.65 38.51
#